data_AF-A0A0F9IX19-F1
#
_entry.id   AF-A0A0F9IX19-F1
#
_cell.length_a   1.000
_cell.length_b   1.000
_cell.length_c   1.000
_cell.angle_alpha   90.00
_cell.angle_beta   90.00
_cell.angle_gamma   90.00
#
_symmetry.space_group_name_H-M   'P 1'
#
loop_
_entity.id
_entity.type
_entity.pdbx_description
1 polymer ?
#
loop_
_entity_poly.entity_id
_entity_poly.type
_entity_poly.pdbx_seq_one_letter_code
_entity_poly.pdbx_strand_id
1 'polypeptide(L)'
;MSEAEDIQKVVQALEKVPETNLLIIELARDAVTEDGELDIDRLADIPKDVNLATAQALAYAKGTARARHALAELQARQEET
;
A
#
# COMPACT_ATOMS: atom_id res chain seq x y z
N MET A 1 -29.36 15.87 -3.97
CA MET A 1 -28.14 15.47 -3.26
C MET A 1 -27.19 16.64 -3.34
N SER A 2 -26.61 17.04 -2.20
CA SER A 2 -25.62 18.11 -2.17
C SER A 2 -24.24 17.57 -2.52
N GLU A 3 -23.36 18.44 -2.99
CA GLU A 3 -21.96 18.09 -3.28
C GLU A 3 -21.26 17.52 -2.03
N ALA A 4 -21.58 18.04 -0.84
CA ALA A 4 -21.07 17.52 0.44
C ALA A 4 -21.52 16.07 0.71
N GLU A 5 -22.76 15.69 0.40
CA GLU A 5 -23.24 14.30 0.55
C GLU A 5 -22.52 13.35 -0.42
N ASP A 6 -22.22 13.81 -1.63
CA ASP A 6 -21.49 13.03 -2.63
C ASP A 6 -20.03 12.81 -2.22
N ILE A 7 -19.37 13.86 -1.72
CA ILE A 7 -18.02 13.77 -1.17
C ILE A 7 -17.96 12.77 -0.02
N GLN A 8 -18.90 12.84 0.93
CA GLN A 8 -18.91 11.95 2.10
C GLN A 8 -19.04 10.47 1.71
N LYS A 9 -19.84 10.15 0.68
CA LYS A 9 -19.96 8.77 0.15
C LYS A 9 -18.65 8.28 -0.46
N VAL A 10 -17.93 9.15 -1.16
CA VAL A 10 -16.61 8.82 -1.74
C VAL A 10 -15.59 8.55 -0.63
N VAL A 11 -15.55 9.39 0.41
CA VAL A 11 -14.66 9.18 1.57
C VAL A 11 -14.93 7.82 2.23
N GLN A 12 -16.19 7.52 2.57
CA GLN A 12 -16.57 6.25 3.20
C GLN A 12 -16.28 5.02 2.33
N ALA A 13 -16.29 5.16 1.00
CA ALA A 13 -15.92 4.07 0.10
C ALA A 13 -14.40 3.82 0.13
N LEU A 14 -13.60 4.89 0.19
CA LEU A 14 -12.14 4.81 0.22
C LEU A 14 -11.60 4.30 1.56
N GLU A 15 -12.27 4.58 2.68
CA GLU A 15 -11.92 4.04 4.01
C GLU A 15 -12.03 2.51 4.09
N LYS A 16 -12.81 1.88 3.20
CA LYS A 16 -13.01 0.42 3.17
C LYS A 16 -11.98 -0.32 2.31
N VAL A 17 -11.03 0.38 1.71
CA VAL A 17 -9.99 -0.24 0.89
C VAL A 17 -9.16 -1.18 1.78
N PRO A 18 -9.08 -2.48 1.46
CA PRO A 18 -8.38 -3.44 2.30
C PRO A 18 -6.87 -3.19 2.30
N GLU A 19 -6.21 -3.64 3.36
CA GLU A 19 -4.76 -3.66 3.45
C GLU A 19 -4.18 -4.57 2.36
N THR A 20 -3.12 -4.09 1.69
CA THR A 20 -2.39 -4.88 0.69
C THR A 20 -1.15 -5.46 1.32
N ASN A 21 -1.09 -6.79 1.40
CA ASN A 21 0.15 -7.49 1.75
C ASN A 21 1.13 -7.40 0.57
N LEU A 22 2.26 -6.73 0.79
CA LEU A 22 3.30 -6.59 -0.21
C LEU A 22 4.22 -7.82 -0.19
N LEU A 23 4.59 -8.32 -1.38
CA LEU A 23 5.49 -9.48 -1.53
C LEU A 23 6.83 -9.29 -0.80
N ILE A 24 7.29 -8.04 -0.65
CA ILE A 24 8.52 -7.74 0.08
C ILE A 24 8.46 -8.16 1.55
N ILE A 25 7.27 -8.15 2.16
CA ILE A 25 7.05 -8.58 3.55
C ILE A 25 7.14 -10.10 3.64
N GLU A 26 6.60 -10.80 2.65
CA GLU A 26 6.67 -12.27 2.57
C GLU A 26 8.11 -12.73 2.33
N LEU A 27 8.80 -12.13 1.37
CA LEU A 27 10.22 -12.43 1.10
C LEU A 27 11.12 -12.15 2.30
N ALA A 28 10.84 -11.10 3.07
CA ALA A 28 11.59 -10.80 4.28
C ALA A 28 11.38 -11.84 5.38
N ARG A 29 10.19 -12.45 5.48
CA ARG A 29 9.94 -13.57 6.39
C ARG A 29 10.61 -14.85 5.93
N ASP A 30 10.53 -15.14 4.64
CA ASP A 30 11.12 -16.34 4.03
C ASP A 30 12.65 -16.33 4.04
N ALA A 31 13.28 -15.16 4.11
CA ALA A 31 14.73 -15.01 4.17
C ALA A 31 15.32 -15.20 5.58
N VAL A 32 14.49 -15.54 6.56
CA VAL A 32 14.88 -15.71 7.96
C VAL A 32 14.54 -17.14 8.40
N THR A 33 15.47 -17.81 9.07
CA THR A 33 15.30 -19.16 9.64
C THR A 33 14.37 -19.14 10.86
N GLU A 34 13.92 -20.31 11.32
CA GLU A 34 13.10 -20.43 12.53
C GLU A 34 13.78 -19.86 13.79
N ASP A 35 15.11 -19.84 13.81
CA ASP A 35 15.94 -19.30 14.88
C ASP A 35 16.20 -17.78 14.77
N GLY A 36 15.68 -17.13 13.71
CA GLY A 36 15.83 -15.69 13.49
C GLY A 36 17.13 -15.30 12.76
N GLU A 37 17.89 -16.27 12.23
CA GLU A 37 19.09 -16.01 11.44
C GLU A 37 18.76 -15.82 9.96
N LEU A 38 19.66 -15.20 9.19
CA LEU A 38 19.47 -15.04 7.75
C LEU A 38 19.73 -16.35 7.02
N ASP A 39 18.80 -16.77 6.17
CA ASP A 39 18.99 -17.89 5.25
C ASP A 39 19.74 -17.41 4.00
N ILE A 40 21.06 -17.59 4.03
CA ILE A 40 21.98 -17.10 2.98
C ILE A 40 21.76 -17.82 1.64
N ASP A 41 21.43 -19.11 1.68
CA ASP A 41 21.17 -19.91 0.48
C ASP A 41 19.88 -19.43 -0.18
N ARG A 42 18.83 -19.19 0.61
CA ARG A 42 17.58 -18.61 0.12
C ARG A 42 17.77 -17.21 -0.47
N LEU A 43 18.56 -16.36 0.21
CA LEU A 43 18.86 -15.01 -0.26
C LEU A 43 19.59 -14.99 -1.62
N ALA A 44 20.42 -15.99 -1.90
CA ALA A 44 21.11 -16.12 -3.18
C ALA A 44 20.15 -16.42 -4.35
N ASP A 45 19.02 -17.09 -4.07
CA ASP A 45 18.08 -17.55 -5.09
C ASP A 45 16.95 -16.57 -5.44
N ILE A 46 16.66 -15.60 -4.57
CA ILE A 46 15.55 -14.66 -4.73
C ILE A 46 15.83 -13.26 -5.36
N PRO A 47 17.01 -12.90 -5.93
CA PRO A 47 17.25 -11.53 -6.42
C PRO A 47 16.20 -11.00 -7.41
N LYS A 48 15.63 -11.87 -8.25
CA LYS A 48 14.56 -11.49 -9.19
C LYS A 48 13.25 -11.18 -8.47
N ASP A 49 12.91 -11.96 -7.45
CA ASP A 49 11.70 -11.79 -6.65
C ASP A 49 11.80 -10.52 -5.81
N VAL A 50 12.98 -10.21 -5.27
CA VAL A 50 13.24 -8.94 -4.56
C VAL A 50 13.03 -7.72 -5.46
N ASN A 51 13.50 -7.79 -6.71
CA ASN A 51 13.28 -6.71 -7.68
C ASN A 51 11.80 -6.52 -8.01
N LEU A 52 11.07 -7.62 -8.23
CA LEU A 52 9.62 -7.60 -8.46
C LEU A 52 8.86 -7.03 -7.25
N ALA A 53 9.19 -7.50 -6.05
CA ALA A 53 8.60 -7.05 -4.81
C ALA A 53 8.85 -5.55 -4.55
N THR A 54 10.05 -5.07 -4.88
CA THR A 54 10.40 -3.64 -4.80
C THR A 54 9.57 -2.81 -5.78
N ALA A 55 9.43 -3.28 -7.03
CA ALA A 55 8.61 -2.60 -8.03
C ALA A 55 7.13 -2.55 -7.61
N GLN A 56 6.61 -3.64 -7.05
CA GLN A 56 5.25 -3.70 -6.50
C GLN A 56 5.07 -2.68 -5.36
N ALA A 57 6.00 -2.64 -4.39
CA ALA A 57 5.96 -1.72 -3.26
C ALA A 57 5.98 -0.26 -3.72
N LEU A 58 6.83 0.09 -4.69
CA LEU A 58 6.89 1.44 -5.27
C LEU A 58 5.58 1.82 -5.98
N ALA A 59 5.01 0.92 -6.76
CA ALA A 59 3.74 1.15 -7.44
C ALA A 59 2.60 1.36 -6.44
N TYR A 60 2.54 0.53 -5.40
CA TYR A 60 1.57 0.66 -4.31
C TYR A 60 1.72 1.98 -3.56
N ALA A 61 2.95 2.35 -3.18
CA ALA A 61 3.22 3.61 -2.49
C ALA A 61 2.80 4.82 -3.33
N LYS A 62 3.11 4.82 -4.63
CA LYS A 62 2.72 5.89 -5.56
C LYS A 62 1.21 6.00 -5.73
N GLY A 63 0.52 4.87 -5.89
CA GLY A 63 -0.93 4.81 -5.98
C GLY A 63 -1.59 5.35 -4.70
N THR A 64 -1.11 4.89 -3.55
CA THR A 64 -1.60 5.30 -2.23
C THR A 64 -1.38 6.79 -1.98
N ALA A 65 -0.20 7.32 -2.31
CA ALA A 65 0.09 8.75 -2.16
C ALA A 65 -0.88 9.63 -2.97
N ARG A 66 -1.17 9.23 -4.22
CA ARG A 66 -2.16 9.92 -5.07
C ARG A 66 -3.57 9.85 -4.50
N ALA A 67 -3.99 8.66 -4.03
CA ALA A 67 -5.30 8.49 -3.42
C ALA A 67 -5.48 9.35 -2.17
N ARG A 68 -4.48 9.39 -1.27
CA ARG A 68 -4.50 10.27 -0.09
C ARG A 68 -4.57 11.74 -0.47
N HIS A 69 -3.82 12.17 -1.48
CA HIS A 69 -3.85 13.55 -1.93
C HIS A 69 -5.24 13.94 -2.46
N ALA A 70 -5.82 13.11 -3.32
CA ALA A 70 -7.18 13.33 -3.83
C ALA A 70 -8.23 13.35 -2.71
N LEU A 71 -8.08 12.46 -1.71
CA LEU A 71 -8.98 12.44 -0.55
C LEU A 71 -8.88 13.73 0.27
N ALA A 72 -7.66 14.21 0.53
CA ALA A 72 -7.44 15.47 1.26
C ALA A 72 -8.05 16.68 0.53
N GLU A 73 -7.92 16.74 -0.80
CA GLU A 73 -8.56 17.79 -1.60
C GLU A 73 -10.09 17.71 -1.53
N LEU A 74 -10.67 16.51 -1.59
CA LEU A 74 -12.12 16.33 -1.46
C LEU A 74 -12.63 16.73 -0.08
N GLN A 75 -11.91 16.36 0.98
CA GLN A 75 -12.26 16.74 2.36
C GLN A 75 -12.22 18.25 2.55
N ALA A 76 -11.20 18.94 2.04
CA ALA A 76 -11.12 20.39 2.12
C ALA A 76 -12.32 21.08 1.45
N ARG A 77 -12.77 20.59 0.29
CA ARG A 77 -13.96 21.13 -0.41
C ARG A 77 -15.26 20.93 0.37
N GLN A 78 -15.37 19.88 1.17
CA GLN A 78 -16.52 19.65 2.04
C GLN A 78 -16.64 20.72 3.14
N GLU A 79 -15.52 21.26 3.63
CA GLU A 79 -15.49 22.28 4.68
C GLU A 79 -15.84 23.69 4.18
N GLU A 80 -15.70 23.92 2.87
CA GLU A 80 -15.99 25.21 2.21
C GLU A 80 -17.47 25.38 1.81
N THR A 81 -18.28 24.33 1.91
CA THR A 81 -19.69 24.28 1.46
C THR A 81 -20.67 24.34 2.63
#